data_AF-A0A1I5X2Q9-F1
#
_entry.id   AF-A0A1I5X2Q9-F1
#
_cell.length_a   1.000
_cell.length_b   1.000
_cell.length_c   1.000
_cell.angle_alpha   90.00
_cell.angle_beta   90.00
_cell.angle_gamma   90.00
#
_symmetry.space_group_name_H-M   'P 1'
#
loop_
_entity.id
_entity.type
_entity.pdbx_description
1 polymer ?
#
loop_
_entity_poly.entity_id
_entity_poly.type
_entity_poly.pdbx_seq_one_letter_code
_entity_poly.pdbx_strand_id
1 'polypeptide(L)'
;MFIKRKPWLLFAISLLYCCTAISQEKKDTIYFDEYWSICEKPVAEYYRVCTLNKEKSIFYKGIVEDYYINGQLEMRGYYNNNGLKEGNFNFYAKDGTKLIKGQFLDNNMSGNWFFYDLEGKTTGIFNCKSESDFTPIFIINEKGDTVLKDGNGKFVVDLQNQLPEFYYGKKSFIIEGTVEDGLKEGVFNCYNKVPEKRLFFSLVYKKGKPKPNRTQFNNGFIPTVTDFQFSLTPSNLAKIDQFYHTNFVFELAPNGLNAENKLVNFLVNNETPFIEANAKNTNDNDKLFFDIIKSVLYDSLIKFRLAKDPYFKRFKSPVTSYFSAAFSKNEKSSFLKITGNIGLTVDTSGYIVNSVYYSNLTKRQINKMDYYFSHIINLYPYYMNAEKVMHNVNLKLNMLIDTLKNDSFHVSYLIYNEDLVKENDPAKYIDTSGVYSVVQVEAKFPGNWLMYITRNLNSMVPANNGAPKGKYSVTVSFLVDETGNISEVKAENDPGYGTAEEAVRVMKKMPKWMPAIRDGKNVKYRQKQTIVFVVSN
;
A
#
# COMPACT_ATOMS: atom_id res chain seq x y z
N MET A 1 42.68 15.40 81.96
CA MET A 1 41.78 14.24 82.17
C MET A 1 40.35 14.72 81.96
N PHE A 2 39.53 13.99 81.20
CA PHE A 2 38.04 14.08 81.18
C PHE A 2 37.37 15.35 80.56
N ILE A 3 36.45 15.17 79.58
CA ILE A 3 34.96 15.25 79.66
C ILE A 3 34.46 16.70 79.90
N LYS A 4 33.39 17.25 79.29
CA LYS A 4 32.29 16.83 78.39
C LYS A 4 31.79 18.13 77.72
N ARG A 5 31.31 18.06 76.47
CA ARG A 5 30.52 19.14 75.83
C ARG A 5 29.13 18.64 75.48
N LYS A 6 28.11 19.47 75.74
CA LYS A 6 26.91 19.63 74.91
C LYS A 6 26.30 21.01 75.18
N PRO A 7 25.95 21.77 74.14
CA PRO A 7 24.86 22.73 74.21
C PRO A 7 23.68 22.26 73.35
N TRP A 8 22.47 22.62 73.80
CA TRP A 8 21.23 22.58 73.03
C TRP A 8 20.82 24.02 72.74
N LEU A 9 20.51 24.34 71.48
CA LEU A 9 19.69 25.48 71.12
C LEU A 9 18.95 25.15 69.82
N LEU A 10 17.63 25.21 69.91
CA LEU A 10 16.63 24.89 68.90
C LEU A 10 16.72 25.88 67.74
N PHE A 11 16.85 25.38 66.51
CA PHE A 11 16.55 26.10 65.27
C PHE A 11 15.54 25.26 64.47
N ALA A 12 14.43 25.90 64.09
CA ALA A 12 13.44 25.34 63.18
C ALA A 12 14.07 25.20 61.78
N ILE A 13 14.09 23.97 61.24
CA ILE A 13 14.49 23.69 59.86
C ILE A 13 13.23 23.37 59.07
N SER A 14 12.98 24.18 58.04
CA SER A 14 12.02 23.92 56.98
C SER A 14 12.45 22.70 56.16
N LEU A 15 11.63 21.66 56.15
CA LEU A 15 11.75 20.54 55.22
C LEU A 15 11.30 21.00 53.82
N LEU A 16 12.26 21.48 53.02
CA LEU A 16 12.12 21.59 51.57
C LEU A 16 12.21 20.17 50.99
N TYR A 17 11.05 19.56 50.76
CA TYR A 17 10.90 18.44 49.83
C TYR A 17 11.27 18.94 48.43
N CYS A 18 12.51 18.75 48.01
CA CYS A 18 12.90 18.88 46.62
C CYS A 18 12.43 17.61 45.89
N CYS A 19 11.15 17.56 45.53
CA CYS A 19 10.66 16.65 44.50
C CYS A 19 11.25 17.15 43.17
N THR A 20 12.40 16.62 42.77
CA THR A 20 12.80 16.71 41.37
C THR A 20 11.80 15.85 40.60
N ALA A 21 10.85 16.51 39.94
CA ALA A 21 10.05 15.88 38.92
C ALA A 21 11.03 15.37 37.85
N ILE A 22 11.25 14.05 37.81
CA ILE A 22 11.90 13.42 36.67
C ILE A 22 10.93 13.68 35.51
N SER A 23 11.29 14.61 34.62
CA SER A 23 10.55 14.81 33.38
C SER A 23 10.57 13.49 32.63
N GLN A 24 9.43 12.83 32.53
CA GLN A 24 9.30 11.64 31.71
C GLN A 24 9.62 12.04 30.28
N GLU A 25 10.62 11.39 29.66
CA GLU A 25 10.94 11.64 28.26
C GLU A 25 9.68 11.41 27.41
N LYS A 26 9.37 12.39 26.55
CA LYS A 26 8.21 12.31 25.66
C LYS A 26 8.42 11.13 24.71
N LYS A 27 7.51 10.15 24.76
CA LYS A 27 7.50 9.04 23.81
C LYS A 27 6.88 9.46 22.49
N ASP A 28 7.50 9.06 21.39
CA ASP A 28 7.00 9.12 20.03
C ASP A 28 6.30 7.80 19.66
N THR A 29 5.41 7.86 18.68
CA THR A 29 4.80 6.68 18.06
C THR A 29 4.94 6.76 16.55
N ILE A 30 5.60 5.76 15.95
CA ILE A 30 5.84 5.69 14.51
C ILE A 30 5.09 4.49 13.96
N TYR A 31 4.35 4.66 12.88
CA TYR A 31 3.54 3.60 12.29
C TYR A 31 4.24 3.01 11.06
N PHE A 32 4.07 1.71 10.86
CA PHE A 32 4.63 1.00 9.70
C PHE A 32 3.57 0.11 9.04
N ASP A 33 3.64 0.02 7.72
CA ASP A 33 2.84 -0.92 6.94
C ASP A 33 3.39 -2.36 7.04
N GLU A 34 2.79 -3.31 6.32
CA GLU A 34 3.24 -4.70 6.31
C GLU A 34 4.68 -4.93 5.82
N TYR A 35 5.26 -3.96 5.11
CA TYR A 35 6.64 -4.03 4.62
C TYR A 35 7.64 -3.42 5.58
N TRP A 36 7.18 -2.94 6.72
CA TRP A 36 7.94 -2.12 7.67
C TRP A 36 8.39 -0.80 7.07
N SER A 37 7.60 -0.26 6.14
CA SER A 37 7.77 1.09 5.62
C SER A 37 6.99 2.08 6.46
N ILE A 38 7.59 3.24 6.76
CA ILE A 38 6.95 4.29 7.56
C ILE A 38 5.69 4.78 6.83
N CYS A 39 4.59 4.88 7.59
CA CYS A 39 3.29 5.27 7.09
C CYS A 39 2.49 6.04 8.15
N GLU A 40 1.27 6.45 7.80
CA GLU A 40 0.30 6.94 8.77
C GLU A 40 -0.58 5.80 9.33
N LYS A 41 -1.13 6.04 10.52
CA LYS A 41 -1.94 5.08 11.27
C LYS A 41 -3.03 4.33 10.46
N PRO A 42 -3.80 4.96 9.54
CA PRO A 42 -4.91 4.28 8.86
C PRO A 42 -4.51 3.06 8.02
N VAL A 43 -3.25 2.98 7.58
CA VAL A 43 -2.71 1.89 6.75
C VAL A 43 -1.65 1.07 7.47
N ALA A 44 -1.48 1.30 8.77
CA ALA A 44 -0.46 0.66 9.58
C ALA A 44 -0.83 -0.79 9.95
N GLU A 45 0.17 -1.67 9.92
CA GLU A 45 0.11 -3.04 10.42
C GLU A 45 0.97 -3.23 11.68
N TYR A 46 1.88 -2.28 11.92
CA TYR A 46 2.74 -2.21 13.09
C TYR A 46 2.87 -0.77 13.59
N TYR A 47 3.29 -0.62 14.84
CA TYR A 47 3.73 0.66 15.37
C TYR A 47 4.87 0.49 16.37
N ARG A 48 5.77 1.46 16.41
CA ARG A 48 6.88 1.56 17.35
C ARG A 48 6.59 2.64 18.37
N VAL A 49 6.83 2.34 19.63
CA VAL A 49 6.87 3.29 20.74
C VAL A 49 8.32 3.46 21.15
N CYS A 50 8.83 4.69 21.08
CA CYS A 50 10.24 5.00 21.32
C CYS A 50 10.45 6.44 21.80
N THR A 51 11.66 6.80 22.20
CA THR A 51 12.11 8.20 22.23
C THR A 51 12.93 8.47 20.97
N LEU A 52 12.60 9.52 20.20
CA LEU A 52 13.36 9.91 19.01
C LEU A 52 14.27 11.11 19.32
N ASN A 53 15.57 11.01 19.02
CA ASN A 53 16.40 12.20 18.92
C ASN A 53 16.07 12.93 17.62
N LYS A 54 15.81 14.25 17.69
CA LYS A 54 15.40 15.08 16.54
C LYS A 54 16.29 16.31 16.35
N GLU A 55 17.41 16.43 17.07
CA GLU A 55 18.21 17.68 17.10
C GLU A 55 19.15 17.82 15.90
N LYS A 56 20.01 16.82 15.67
CA LYS A 56 21.03 16.85 14.59
C LYS A 56 20.86 15.71 13.59
N SER A 57 20.38 14.57 14.05
CA SER A 57 20.13 13.39 13.24
C SER A 57 19.00 12.61 13.88
N ILE A 58 18.16 11.98 13.06
CA ILE A 58 17.04 11.19 13.55
C ILE A 58 17.53 9.80 13.93
N PHE A 59 17.39 9.43 15.20
CA PHE A 59 17.68 8.09 15.69
C PHE A 59 16.93 7.76 16.99
N TYR A 60 16.77 6.46 17.26
CA TYR A 60 16.07 5.97 18.45
C TYR A 60 16.96 6.04 19.71
N LYS A 61 16.34 6.32 20.86
CA LYS A 61 17.00 6.30 22.18
C LYS A 61 16.15 5.55 23.20
N GLY A 62 16.84 4.98 24.19
CA GLY A 62 16.22 4.33 25.32
C GLY A 62 15.54 3.02 24.95
N ILE A 63 14.47 2.70 25.66
CA ILE A 63 13.66 1.50 25.38
C ILE A 63 12.83 1.75 24.12
N VAL A 64 12.93 0.81 23.18
CA VAL A 64 12.17 0.79 21.93
C VAL A 64 11.32 -0.47 21.91
N GLU A 65 10.03 -0.29 21.65
CA GLU A 65 9.04 -1.37 21.64
C GLU A 65 8.23 -1.31 20.34
N ASP A 66 8.26 -2.39 19.57
CA ASP A 66 7.43 -2.58 18.38
C ASP A 66 6.22 -3.43 18.72
N TYR A 67 5.10 -3.10 18.10
CA TYR A 67 3.83 -3.75 18.31
C TYR A 67 3.19 -4.06 16.97
N TYR A 68 2.49 -5.19 16.93
CA TYR A 68 1.45 -5.41 15.93
C TYR A 68 0.33 -4.39 16.11
N ILE A 69 -0.41 -4.06 15.05
CA ILE A 69 -1.49 -3.06 15.13
C ILE A 69 -2.62 -3.43 16.12
N ASN A 70 -2.74 -4.71 16.48
CA ASN A 70 -3.66 -5.19 17.51
C ASN A 70 -3.18 -4.89 18.96
N GLY A 71 -1.98 -4.32 19.14
CA GLY A 71 -1.39 -3.98 20.42
C GLY A 71 -0.51 -5.07 21.05
N GLN A 72 -0.36 -6.23 20.40
CA GLN A 72 0.55 -7.27 20.87
C GLN A 72 2.00 -6.85 20.65
N LEU A 73 2.86 -7.03 21.67
CA LEU A 73 4.29 -6.75 21.58
C LEU A 73 4.93 -7.66 20.52
N GLU A 74 5.69 -7.08 19.59
CA GLU A 74 6.43 -7.75 18.53
C GLU A 74 7.93 -7.73 18.79
N MET A 75 8.49 -6.60 19.24
CA MET A 75 9.90 -6.47 19.58
C MET A 75 10.10 -5.57 20.79
N ARG A 76 11.09 -5.87 21.62
CA ARG A 76 11.58 -4.97 22.66
C ARG A 76 13.10 -4.98 22.73
N GLY A 77 13.69 -3.80 22.66
CA GLY A 77 15.14 -3.60 22.68
C GLY A 77 15.53 -2.25 23.31
N TYR A 78 16.83 -2.01 23.40
CA TYR A 78 17.39 -0.77 23.92
C TYR A 78 18.40 -0.16 22.95
N TYR A 79 18.31 1.17 22.79
CA TYR A 79 19.23 1.97 22.01
C TYR A 79 19.90 2.97 22.93
N ASN A 80 21.22 3.07 22.85
CA ASN A 80 21.98 3.98 23.69
C ASN A 80 21.87 5.44 23.22
N ASN A 81 22.55 6.35 23.92
CA ASN A 81 22.49 7.78 23.64
C ASN A 81 23.07 8.20 22.29
N ASN A 82 23.73 7.29 21.58
CA ASN A 82 24.27 7.48 20.23
C ASN A 82 23.44 6.77 19.15
N GLY A 83 22.29 6.19 19.52
CA GLY A 83 21.41 5.47 18.58
C GLY A 83 21.91 4.07 18.21
N LEU A 84 22.86 3.51 18.98
CA LEU A 84 23.35 2.16 18.75
C LEU A 84 22.54 1.16 19.58
N LYS A 85 22.18 0.02 18.98
CA LYS A 85 21.53 -1.09 19.69
C LYS A 85 22.47 -1.66 20.74
N GLU A 86 21.97 -1.83 21.96
CA GLU A 86 22.73 -2.31 23.11
C GLU A 86 21.86 -3.15 24.05
N GLY A 87 22.42 -4.23 24.59
CA GLY A 87 21.73 -5.08 25.56
C GLY A 87 20.72 -6.03 24.93
N ASN A 88 19.73 -6.44 25.73
CA ASN A 88 18.81 -7.52 25.36
C ASN A 88 17.77 -7.07 24.32
N PHE A 89 17.62 -7.87 23.27
CA PHE A 89 16.54 -7.76 22.29
C PHE A 89 15.70 -9.04 22.31
N ASN A 90 14.37 -8.88 22.30
CA ASN A 90 13.42 -9.98 22.26
C ASN A 90 12.39 -9.73 21.17
N PHE A 91 12.01 -10.79 20.46
CA PHE A 91 11.01 -10.76 19.38
C PHE A 91 9.92 -11.78 19.68
N TYR A 92 8.69 -11.45 19.31
CA TYR A 92 7.48 -12.17 19.69
C TYR A 92 6.54 -12.33 18.49
N ALA A 93 5.81 -13.43 18.47
CA ALA A 93 4.73 -13.69 17.53
C ALA A 93 3.46 -12.91 17.89
N LYS A 94 2.48 -12.93 16.98
CA LYS A 94 1.15 -12.29 17.17
C LYS A 94 0.34 -12.83 18.35
N ASP A 95 0.64 -14.03 18.82
CA ASP A 95 0.04 -14.65 20.01
C ASP A 95 0.83 -14.39 21.30
N GLY A 96 1.96 -13.67 21.20
CA GLY A 96 2.88 -13.38 22.30
C GLY A 96 3.97 -14.42 22.54
N THR A 97 4.02 -15.50 21.75
CA THR A 97 5.09 -16.49 21.84
C THR A 97 6.44 -15.85 21.52
N LYS A 98 7.44 -16.06 22.38
CA LYS A 98 8.80 -15.53 22.15
C LYS A 98 9.45 -16.32 21.02
N LEU A 99 9.84 -15.63 19.96
CA LEU A 99 10.45 -16.22 18.78
C LEU A 99 11.97 -16.11 18.80
N ILE A 100 12.50 -14.98 19.30
CA ILE A 100 13.95 -14.74 19.37
C ILE A 100 14.31 -13.99 20.63
N LYS A 101 15.49 -14.31 21.17
CA LYS A 101 16.18 -13.44 22.11
C LYS A 101 17.69 -13.46 21.89
N GLY A 102 18.33 -12.34 22.16
CA GLY A 102 19.78 -12.22 22.15
C GLY A 102 20.22 -10.86 22.61
N GLN A 103 21.48 -10.53 22.37
CA GLN A 103 22.07 -9.26 22.76
C GLN A 103 22.70 -8.54 21.57
N PHE A 104 22.56 -7.23 21.57
CA PHE A 104 23.35 -6.35 20.72
C PHE A 104 24.45 -5.67 21.55
N LEU A 105 25.60 -5.45 20.92
CA LEU A 105 26.67 -4.60 21.40
C LEU A 105 27.09 -3.70 20.24
N ASP A 106 26.87 -2.40 20.38
CA ASP A 106 27.17 -1.39 19.35
C ASP A 106 26.68 -1.79 17.95
N ASN A 107 25.37 -2.07 17.84
CA ASN A 107 24.70 -2.58 16.64
C ASN A 107 25.04 -4.00 16.18
N ASN A 108 26.05 -4.67 16.74
CA ASN A 108 26.42 -6.02 16.36
C ASN A 108 25.68 -7.05 17.23
N MET A 109 25.16 -8.11 16.60
CA MET A 109 24.66 -9.26 17.34
C MET A 109 25.82 -9.89 18.12
N SER A 110 25.67 -10.03 19.43
CA SER A 110 26.71 -10.50 20.34
C SER A 110 26.21 -11.63 21.23
N GLY A 111 27.08 -12.61 21.49
CA GLY A 111 26.79 -13.74 22.36
C GLY A 111 25.79 -14.71 21.76
N ASN A 112 25.10 -15.45 22.63
CA ASN A 112 24.17 -16.48 22.18
C ASN A 112 22.81 -15.87 21.81
N TRP A 113 22.41 -16.12 20.58
CA TRP A 113 21.08 -15.82 20.04
C TRP A 113 20.26 -17.09 19.96
N PHE A 114 19.09 -17.05 20.58
CA PHE A 114 18.18 -18.19 20.70
C PHE A 114 16.98 -17.99 19.79
N PHE A 115 16.59 -19.06 19.11
CA PHE A 115 15.48 -19.12 18.19
C PHE A 115 14.50 -20.19 18.68
N TYR A 116 13.22 -19.85 18.64
CA TYR A 116 12.12 -20.67 19.14
C TYR A 116 11.08 -20.88 18.03
N ASP A 117 10.39 -22.02 18.07
CA ASP A 117 9.17 -22.23 17.28
C ASP A 117 7.93 -21.60 17.95
N LEU A 118 6.77 -21.76 17.30
CA LEU A 118 5.48 -21.24 17.79
C LEU A 118 4.97 -21.98 19.05
N GLU A 119 5.58 -23.10 19.43
CA GLU A 119 5.30 -23.79 20.70
C GLU A 119 6.26 -23.32 21.82
N GLY A 120 7.20 -22.42 21.50
CA GLY A 120 8.20 -21.91 22.42
C GLY A 120 9.40 -22.84 22.63
N LYS A 121 9.53 -23.92 21.85
CA LYS A 121 10.66 -24.85 21.92
C LYS A 121 11.85 -24.27 21.16
N THR A 122 13.04 -24.36 21.75
CA THR A 122 14.28 -23.90 21.12
C THR A 122 14.57 -24.74 19.88
N THR A 123 14.67 -24.09 18.71
CA THR A 123 15.02 -24.72 17.43
C THR A 123 16.47 -24.45 17.05
N GLY A 124 17.05 -23.35 17.53
CA GLY A 124 18.41 -22.96 17.20
C GLY A 124 19.07 -22.09 18.27
N ILE A 125 20.37 -22.27 18.46
CA ILE A 125 21.23 -21.36 19.22
C ILE A 125 22.45 -21.04 18.37
N PHE A 126 22.74 -19.75 18.19
CA PHE A 126 23.88 -19.27 17.41
C PHE A 126 24.72 -18.34 18.27
N ASN A 127 26.01 -18.66 18.43
CA ASN A 127 26.96 -17.76 19.06
C ASN A 127 27.42 -16.72 18.04
N CYS A 128 27.06 -15.46 18.23
CA CYS A 128 27.30 -14.36 17.30
C CYS A 128 28.40 -13.43 17.82
N LYS A 129 29.30 -13.04 16.92
CA LYS A 129 30.21 -11.90 17.08
C LYS A 129 29.73 -10.69 16.30
N SER A 130 29.02 -10.95 15.22
CA SER A 130 28.17 -10.01 14.49
C SER A 130 27.00 -10.79 13.89
N GLU A 131 26.10 -10.08 13.21
CA GLU A 131 25.01 -10.68 12.45
C GLU A 131 25.49 -11.63 11.35
N SER A 132 26.71 -11.44 10.84
CA SER A 132 27.29 -12.22 9.75
C SER A 132 28.40 -13.18 10.18
N ASP A 133 29.02 -12.96 11.34
CA ASP A 133 29.95 -13.91 11.96
C ASP A 133 29.33 -14.57 13.20
N PHE A 134 28.74 -15.74 12.97
CA PHE A 134 28.14 -16.56 14.02
C PHE A 134 28.50 -18.04 13.83
N THR A 135 28.44 -18.82 14.90
CA THR A 135 28.62 -20.28 14.89
C THR A 135 27.39 -20.95 15.50
N PRO A 136 26.76 -21.93 14.83
CA PRO A 136 25.68 -22.71 15.43
C PRO A 136 26.18 -23.55 16.61
N ILE A 137 25.46 -23.50 17.72
CA ILE A 137 25.75 -24.24 18.97
C ILE A 137 24.70 -25.31 19.26
N PHE A 138 23.47 -25.11 18.78
CA PHE A 138 22.39 -26.07 18.89
C PHE A 138 21.45 -25.92 17.70
N ILE A 139 21.03 -27.02 17.07
CA ILE A 139 20.05 -27.01 15.96
C ILE A 139 19.14 -28.25 16.05
N ILE A 140 17.84 -28.01 15.88
CA ILE A 140 16.83 -29.02 15.58
C ILE A 140 16.46 -28.94 14.10
N ASN A 141 16.41 -30.09 13.41
CA ASN A 141 16.01 -30.16 12.01
C ASN A 141 14.47 -30.10 11.84
N GLU A 142 13.98 -30.05 10.59
CA GLU A 142 12.54 -30.02 10.29
C GLU A 142 11.77 -31.29 10.76
N LYS A 143 12.48 -32.39 11.03
CA LYS A 143 11.89 -33.63 11.57
C LYS A 143 11.80 -33.64 13.10
N GLY A 144 12.37 -32.63 13.77
CA GLY A 144 12.43 -32.54 15.22
C GLY A 144 13.66 -33.17 15.85
N ASP A 145 14.61 -33.70 15.07
CA ASP A 145 15.84 -34.29 15.59
C ASP A 145 16.88 -33.23 15.93
N THR A 146 17.55 -33.38 17.08
CA THR A 146 18.74 -32.57 17.40
C THR A 146 19.92 -33.04 16.55
N VAL A 147 20.31 -32.24 15.56
CA VAL A 147 21.41 -32.56 14.62
C VAL A 147 22.74 -31.94 15.06
N LEU A 148 22.69 -30.91 15.90
CA LEU A 148 23.86 -30.26 16.47
C LEU A 148 23.56 -29.92 17.93
N LYS A 149 24.43 -30.33 18.84
CA LYS A 149 24.28 -30.14 20.28
C LYS A 149 25.62 -29.75 20.89
N ASP A 150 25.62 -28.79 21.81
CA ASP A 150 26.81 -28.33 22.54
C ASP A 150 27.98 -27.98 21.61
N GLY A 151 27.67 -27.36 20.45
CA GLY A 151 28.67 -26.95 19.46
C GLY A 151 29.35 -28.10 18.74
N ASN A 152 28.75 -29.30 18.72
CA ASN A 152 29.32 -30.47 18.09
C ASN A 152 28.33 -31.12 17.11
N GLY A 153 28.77 -31.35 15.88
CA GLY A 153 28.02 -32.09 14.88
C GLY A 153 27.96 -31.41 13.51
N LYS A 154 27.23 -32.05 12.60
CA LYS A 154 26.93 -31.53 11.27
C LYS A 154 25.60 -30.81 11.30
N PHE A 155 25.49 -29.72 10.56
CA PHE A 155 24.23 -28.99 10.45
C PHE A 155 23.87 -28.68 9.01
N VAL A 156 22.57 -28.49 8.80
CA VAL A 156 21.99 -27.88 7.61
C VAL A 156 20.95 -26.89 8.12
N VAL A 157 21.15 -25.61 7.82
CA VAL A 157 20.19 -24.54 8.13
C VAL A 157 19.62 -23.99 6.84
N ASP A 158 18.30 -24.15 6.70
CA ASP A 158 17.51 -23.43 5.68
C ASP A 158 16.99 -22.14 6.31
N LEU A 159 17.64 -21.03 5.97
CA LEU A 159 17.40 -19.73 6.57
C LEU A 159 16.01 -19.16 6.28
N GLN A 160 15.33 -19.69 5.25
CA GLN A 160 13.98 -19.26 4.91
C GLN A 160 12.90 -20.08 5.62
N ASN A 161 13.12 -21.38 5.79
CA ASN A 161 12.09 -22.28 6.31
C ASN A 161 12.21 -22.51 7.83
N GLN A 162 13.42 -22.45 8.38
CA GLN A 162 13.68 -22.79 9.78
C GLN A 162 13.77 -21.56 10.69
N LEU A 163 13.88 -20.36 10.13
CA LEU A 163 13.84 -19.11 10.91
C LEU A 163 12.42 -18.53 10.90
N PRO A 164 12.04 -17.76 11.93
CA PRO A 164 10.72 -17.15 11.99
C PRO A 164 10.41 -16.21 10.81
N GLU A 165 9.11 -15.96 10.59
CA GLU A 165 8.54 -15.23 9.44
C GLU A 165 9.18 -13.85 9.17
N PHE A 166 9.68 -13.15 10.17
CA PHE A 166 10.34 -11.84 9.99
C PHE A 166 11.74 -11.89 9.34
N TYR A 167 12.21 -13.04 8.84
CA TYR A 167 13.39 -13.15 7.96
C TYR A 167 13.06 -13.17 6.45
N TYR A 168 11.78 -13.10 6.05
CA TYR A 168 11.42 -13.05 4.63
C TYR A 168 12.00 -11.79 3.95
N GLY A 169 12.74 -11.98 2.85
CA GLY A 169 13.25 -10.88 2.00
C GLY A 169 14.64 -11.07 1.38
N LYS A 170 15.45 -12.03 1.83
CA LYS A 170 16.77 -12.31 1.22
C LYS A 170 16.70 -13.46 0.20
N LYS A 171 17.68 -13.53 -0.71
CA LYS A 171 17.95 -14.76 -1.50
C LYS A 171 17.95 -15.93 -0.51
N SER A 172 17.16 -16.97 -0.81
CA SER A 172 17.04 -18.09 0.13
C SER A 172 18.30 -18.93 0.02
N PHE A 173 19.01 -19.08 1.14
CA PHE A 173 20.25 -19.81 1.21
C PHE A 173 20.11 -21.01 2.15
N ILE A 174 20.72 -22.11 1.77
CA ILE A 174 20.94 -23.25 2.64
C ILE A 174 22.42 -23.26 3.01
N ILE A 175 22.71 -23.29 4.31
CA ILE A 175 24.08 -23.39 4.83
C ILE A 175 24.25 -24.76 5.48
N GLU A 176 25.28 -25.49 5.09
CA GLU A 176 25.65 -26.75 5.76
C GLU A 176 27.14 -26.75 6.12
N GLY A 177 27.48 -27.41 7.21
CA GLY A 177 28.84 -27.43 7.72
C GLY A 177 29.00 -28.34 8.93
N THR A 178 30.20 -28.33 9.50
CA THR A 178 30.52 -29.07 10.73
C THR A 178 31.04 -28.10 11.79
N VAL A 179 30.60 -28.31 13.03
CA VAL A 179 31.12 -27.60 14.20
C VAL A 179 31.72 -28.64 15.14
N GLU A 180 32.91 -28.35 15.64
CA GLU A 180 33.62 -29.15 16.64
C GLU A 180 34.03 -28.22 17.78
N ASP A 181 33.67 -28.56 19.02
CA ASP A 181 33.92 -27.75 20.22
C ASP A 181 33.49 -26.27 20.08
N GLY A 182 32.35 -26.03 19.41
CA GLY A 182 31.82 -24.69 19.19
C GLY A 182 32.58 -23.87 18.14
N LEU A 183 33.45 -24.49 17.36
CA LEU A 183 34.24 -23.86 16.31
C LEU A 183 33.88 -24.45 14.94
N LYS A 184 33.74 -23.58 13.93
CA LYS A 184 33.57 -24.00 12.52
C LYS A 184 34.78 -24.83 12.09
N GLU A 185 34.54 -26.02 11.54
CA GLU A 185 35.58 -26.94 11.05
C GLU A 185 35.21 -27.51 9.69
N GLY A 186 36.20 -27.68 8.81
CA GLY A 186 36.00 -28.30 7.51
C GLY A 186 35.33 -27.38 6.49
N VAL A 187 34.51 -27.95 5.61
CA VAL A 187 33.89 -27.22 4.49
C VAL A 187 32.48 -26.78 4.87
N PHE A 188 32.20 -25.50 4.67
CA PHE A 188 30.90 -24.87 4.83
C PHE A 188 30.35 -24.54 3.44
N ASN A 189 29.32 -25.25 3.02
CA ASN A 189 28.69 -25.03 1.72
C ASN A 189 27.49 -24.11 1.87
N CYS A 190 27.39 -23.14 0.97
CA CYS A 190 26.25 -22.26 0.84
C CYS A 190 25.59 -22.49 -0.51
N TYR A 191 24.29 -22.73 -0.52
CA TYR A 191 23.51 -23.00 -1.72
C TYR A 191 22.48 -21.91 -1.95
N ASN A 192 22.32 -21.47 -3.20
CA ASN A 192 21.15 -20.70 -3.60
C ASN A 192 19.94 -21.64 -3.72
N LYS A 193 18.79 -21.17 -3.24
CA LYS A 193 17.49 -21.79 -3.48
C LYS A 193 16.78 -20.94 -4.56
N VAL A 194 16.54 -21.58 -5.71
CA VAL A 194 15.64 -21.24 -6.84
C VAL A 194 16.38 -21.23 -8.20
N PRO A 195 15.94 -22.03 -9.20
CA PRO A 195 14.87 -23.04 -9.12
C PRO A 195 15.34 -24.36 -8.45
N GLU A 196 16.64 -24.58 -8.29
CA GLU A 196 17.23 -25.80 -7.72
C GLU A 196 18.30 -25.45 -6.68
N LYS A 197 18.60 -26.35 -5.73
CA LYS A 197 19.72 -26.23 -4.79
C LYS A 197 21.02 -26.23 -5.58
N ARG A 198 21.59 -25.05 -5.86
CA ARG A 198 22.87 -24.92 -6.56
C ARG A 198 23.92 -24.40 -5.61
N LEU A 199 25.06 -25.09 -5.56
CA LEU A 199 26.20 -24.64 -4.77
C LEU A 199 26.59 -23.24 -5.26
N PHE A 200 26.53 -22.28 -4.34
CA PHE A 200 26.85 -20.89 -4.62
C PHE A 200 28.32 -20.63 -4.30
N PHE A 201 28.74 -21.00 -3.10
CA PHE A 201 30.15 -21.00 -2.69
C PHE A 201 30.41 -21.99 -1.56
N SER A 202 31.69 -22.30 -1.34
CA SER A 202 32.15 -23.04 -0.18
C SER A 202 33.24 -22.24 0.55
N LEU A 203 33.21 -22.25 1.88
CA LEU A 203 34.26 -21.72 2.74
C LEU A 203 34.91 -22.85 3.51
N VAL A 204 36.24 -22.84 3.66
CA VAL A 204 36.95 -23.84 4.45
C VAL A 204 37.41 -23.23 5.76
N TYR A 205 37.01 -23.82 6.87
CA TYR A 205 37.40 -23.41 8.22
C TYR A 205 38.38 -24.42 8.85
N LYS A 206 39.22 -23.92 9.74
CA LYS A 206 39.99 -24.74 10.70
C LYS A 206 40.04 -24.02 12.04
N LYS A 207 39.56 -24.66 13.09
CA LYS A 207 39.43 -24.10 14.45
C LYS A 207 38.78 -22.72 14.44
N GLY A 208 37.66 -22.60 13.71
CA GLY A 208 36.87 -21.37 13.60
C GLY A 208 37.45 -20.28 12.69
N LYS A 209 38.64 -20.46 12.10
CA LYS A 209 39.25 -19.47 11.19
C LYS A 209 39.07 -19.85 9.72
N PRO A 210 38.62 -18.94 8.86
CA PRO A 210 38.52 -19.21 7.43
C PRO A 210 39.92 -19.33 6.81
N LYS A 211 40.09 -20.25 5.86
CA LYS A 211 41.32 -20.42 5.07
C LYS A 211 41.27 -19.51 3.82
N PRO A 212 42.18 -18.54 3.67
CA PRO A 212 42.09 -17.47 2.66
C PRO A 212 42.00 -17.94 1.19
N ASN A 213 42.58 -19.10 0.84
CA ASN A 213 42.77 -19.52 -0.56
C ASN A 213 41.88 -20.70 -1.00
N ARG A 214 40.75 -20.96 -0.31
CA ARG A 214 39.87 -22.10 -0.64
C ARG A 214 38.39 -21.73 -0.72
N THR A 215 38.09 -20.56 -1.26
CA THR A 215 36.73 -20.23 -1.65
C THR A 215 36.52 -20.65 -3.11
N GLN A 216 35.76 -21.72 -3.34
CA GLN A 216 35.39 -22.15 -4.68
C GLN A 216 34.02 -21.59 -5.04
N PHE A 217 33.94 -20.86 -6.15
CA PHE A 217 32.71 -20.33 -6.73
C PHE A 217 32.42 -21.02 -8.05
N ASN A 218 31.15 -21.27 -8.34
CA ASN A 218 30.74 -22.00 -9.54
C ASN A 218 30.95 -21.20 -10.85
N ASN A 219 31.14 -19.87 -10.77
CA ASN A 219 31.17 -18.97 -11.93
C ASN A 219 32.50 -18.19 -12.11
N GLY A 220 33.62 -18.61 -11.51
CA GLY A 220 34.94 -17.99 -11.72
C GLY A 220 35.11 -16.56 -11.14
N PHE A 221 34.06 -15.96 -10.58
CA PHE A 221 34.13 -14.71 -9.83
C PHE A 221 34.64 -15.01 -8.42
N ILE A 222 35.76 -14.39 -8.00
CA ILE A 222 36.26 -14.42 -6.63
C ILE A 222 35.86 -13.07 -6.00
N PRO A 223 34.68 -12.94 -5.40
CA PRO A 223 34.44 -11.81 -4.54
C PRO A 223 35.35 -11.88 -3.32
N THR A 224 35.85 -10.73 -2.89
CA THR A 224 36.47 -10.58 -1.58
C THR A 224 35.48 -11.05 -0.51
N VAL A 225 35.97 -11.80 0.48
CA VAL A 225 35.18 -12.41 1.59
C VAL A 225 34.24 -11.41 2.29
N THR A 226 34.47 -10.10 2.10
CA THR A 226 33.71 -8.96 2.61
C THR A 226 32.35 -8.74 1.95
N ASP A 227 32.12 -9.20 0.72
CA ASP A 227 30.97 -8.72 -0.08
C ASP A 227 29.70 -9.58 0.07
N PHE A 228 29.77 -10.68 0.83
CA PHE A 228 28.67 -11.64 0.96
C PHE A 228 28.31 -11.89 2.42
N GLN A 229 27.46 -11.01 2.97
CA GLN A 229 27.00 -11.12 4.35
C GLN A 229 25.61 -11.77 4.39
N PHE A 230 25.59 -13.08 4.64
CA PHE A 230 24.44 -13.65 5.34
C PHE A 230 24.31 -12.92 6.69
N SER A 231 23.10 -12.54 7.09
CA SER A 231 22.88 -11.84 8.35
C SER A 231 21.71 -12.46 9.09
N LEU A 232 21.95 -12.81 10.35
CA LEU A 232 20.97 -13.25 11.35
C LEU A 232 20.18 -12.08 11.95
N THR A 233 20.28 -10.85 11.42
CA THR A 233 19.42 -9.76 11.89
C THR A 233 18.02 -9.93 11.28
N PRO A 234 16.94 -9.87 12.08
CA PRO A 234 15.57 -9.79 11.56
C PRO A 234 15.43 -8.70 10.49
N SER A 235 14.72 -9.01 9.40
CA SER A 235 14.74 -8.16 8.19
C SER A 235 14.03 -6.83 8.41
N ASN A 236 13.00 -6.81 9.26
CA ASN A 236 12.32 -5.60 9.71
C ASN A 236 13.25 -4.63 10.44
N LEU A 237 14.02 -5.13 11.40
CA LEU A 237 14.94 -4.30 12.21
C LEU A 237 15.98 -3.60 11.33
N ALA A 238 16.48 -4.28 10.31
CA ALA A 238 17.41 -3.70 9.34
C ALA A 238 16.77 -2.54 8.53
N LYS A 239 15.47 -2.60 8.24
CA LYS A 239 14.77 -1.55 7.48
C LYS A 239 14.48 -0.31 8.35
N ILE A 240 13.93 -0.51 9.53
CA ILE A 240 13.39 0.57 10.37
C ILE A 240 14.46 1.43 11.04
N ASP A 241 15.68 0.92 11.21
CA ASP A 241 16.80 1.70 11.79
C ASP A 241 17.37 2.75 10.84
N GLN A 242 17.07 2.65 9.53
CA GLN A 242 17.68 3.51 8.54
C GLN A 242 16.76 4.65 8.04
N PHE A 243 15.49 4.69 8.48
CA PHE A 243 14.54 5.77 8.17
C PHE A 243 14.42 6.13 6.67
N TYR A 244 14.63 5.22 5.73
CA TYR A 244 14.40 5.50 4.29
C TYR A 244 13.34 4.62 3.64
N HIS A 245 12.85 3.58 4.34
CA HIS A 245 11.73 2.78 3.86
C HIS A 245 10.44 3.49 4.25
N THR A 246 9.76 4.03 3.26
CA THR A 246 8.52 4.79 3.44
C THR A 246 7.49 4.29 2.44
N ASN A 247 6.21 4.46 2.75
CA ASN A 247 5.15 4.07 1.80
C ASN A 247 5.06 5.07 0.63
N PHE A 248 4.19 4.75 -0.33
CA PHE A 248 4.06 5.53 -1.58
C PHE A 248 3.77 7.03 -1.38
N VAL A 249 3.17 7.45 -0.25
CA VAL A 249 2.87 8.87 0.02
C VAL A 249 4.15 9.69 0.25
N PHE A 250 5.19 9.05 0.75
CA PHE A 250 6.48 9.67 1.02
C PHE A 250 7.47 9.53 -0.14
N GLU A 251 7.19 8.64 -1.11
CA GLU A 251 8.08 8.40 -2.26
C GLU A 251 8.23 9.65 -3.16
N LEU A 252 9.36 9.70 -3.87
CA LEU A 252 9.74 10.79 -4.77
C LEU A 252 8.63 11.01 -5.82
N ALA A 253 8.16 12.26 -5.94
CA ALA A 253 7.39 12.65 -7.12
C ALA A 253 8.25 12.41 -8.39
N PRO A 254 7.66 12.20 -9.58
CA PRO A 254 8.41 11.98 -10.84
C PRO A 254 9.47 13.05 -11.17
N ASN A 255 9.40 14.21 -10.50
CA ASN A 255 10.28 15.37 -10.70
C ASN A 255 11.35 15.54 -9.59
N GLY A 256 11.51 14.57 -8.67
CA GLY A 256 12.68 14.52 -7.78
C GLY A 256 12.66 15.40 -6.52
N LEU A 257 11.48 15.76 -5.98
CA LEU A 257 11.40 16.36 -4.64
C LEU A 257 11.80 15.33 -3.58
N ASN A 258 12.86 15.58 -2.79
CA ASN A 258 13.46 14.63 -1.84
C ASN A 258 12.43 14.03 -0.86
N ALA A 259 12.22 12.71 -0.96
CA ALA A 259 11.43 11.90 -0.01
C ALA A 259 11.91 12.08 1.44
N GLU A 260 13.22 12.31 1.62
CA GLU A 260 13.84 12.62 2.92
C GLU A 260 13.23 13.86 3.58
N ASN A 261 12.93 14.93 2.83
CA ASN A 261 12.36 16.15 3.40
C ASN A 261 10.92 15.92 3.90
N LYS A 262 10.12 15.17 3.13
CA LYS A 262 8.74 14.82 3.55
C LYS A 262 8.75 13.99 4.83
N LEU A 263 9.66 13.02 4.91
CA LEU A 263 9.78 12.18 6.09
C LEU A 263 10.22 12.98 7.32
N VAL A 264 11.21 13.86 7.18
CA VAL A 264 11.65 14.74 8.27
C VAL A 264 10.50 15.63 8.73
N ASN A 265 9.79 16.27 7.80
CA ASN A 265 8.64 17.11 8.13
C ASN A 265 7.51 16.32 8.84
N PHE A 266 7.26 15.09 8.43
CA PHE A 266 6.30 14.21 9.11
C PHE A 266 6.75 13.84 10.52
N LEU A 267 7.99 13.36 10.70
CA LEU A 267 8.48 12.87 11.99
C LEU A 267 8.81 13.99 13.01
N VAL A 268 9.24 15.15 12.51
CA VAL A 268 9.72 16.28 13.33
C VAL A 268 8.65 17.36 13.47
N ASN A 269 8.02 17.76 12.37
CA ASN A 269 7.07 18.88 12.35
C ASN A 269 5.61 18.42 12.47
N ASN A 270 5.33 17.11 12.39
CA ASN A 270 3.99 16.54 12.30
C ASN A 270 3.19 17.05 11.09
N GLU A 271 3.88 17.34 9.97
CA GLU A 271 3.24 17.70 8.71
C GLU A 271 2.60 16.47 8.06
N THR A 272 1.40 16.64 7.51
CA THR A 272 0.73 15.57 6.75
C THR A 272 1.47 15.34 5.44
N PRO A 273 1.92 14.11 5.15
CA PRO A 273 2.62 13.82 3.91
C PRO A 273 1.62 13.90 2.73
N PHE A 274 2.11 14.07 1.51
CA PHE A 274 1.25 14.19 0.33
C PHE A 274 1.91 13.65 -0.93
N ILE A 275 1.08 13.25 -1.89
CA ILE A 275 1.47 12.86 -3.23
C ILE A 275 1.26 14.07 -4.15
N GLU A 276 2.36 14.62 -4.64
CA GLU A 276 2.34 15.74 -5.56
C GLU A 276 2.12 15.21 -6.98
N ALA A 277 0.94 15.46 -7.57
CA ALA A 277 0.64 14.96 -8.91
C ALA A 277 1.52 15.61 -9.99
N ASN A 278 1.83 16.91 -9.87
CA ASN A 278 2.59 17.69 -10.88
C ASN A 278 2.09 17.49 -12.33
N ALA A 279 0.81 17.18 -12.49
CA ALA A 279 0.28 16.78 -13.77
C ALA A 279 0.16 17.99 -14.70
N LYS A 280 0.67 17.85 -15.93
CA LYS A 280 0.58 18.88 -16.98
C LYS A 280 -0.62 18.66 -17.88
N ASN A 281 -1.19 17.46 -17.84
CA ASN A 281 -2.34 17.04 -18.61
C ASN A 281 -3.03 15.87 -17.89
N THR A 282 -4.18 15.45 -18.40
CA THR A 282 -5.01 14.38 -17.83
C THR A 282 -4.34 13.00 -17.87
N ASN A 283 -3.48 12.73 -18.85
CA ASN A 283 -2.76 11.44 -18.93
C ASN A 283 -1.74 11.29 -17.78
N ASP A 284 -1.19 12.41 -17.28
CA ASP A 284 -0.29 12.40 -16.12
C ASP A 284 -1.04 12.00 -14.83
N ASN A 285 -2.30 12.45 -14.67
CA ASN A 285 -3.18 12.00 -13.59
C ASN A 285 -3.45 10.50 -13.70
N ASP A 286 -3.84 10.02 -14.89
CA ASP A 286 -4.13 8.60 -15.11
C ASP A 286 -2.92 7.73 -14.76
N LYS A 287 -1.71 8.13 -15.17
CA LYS A 287 -0.47 7.44 -14.81
C LYS A 287 -0.30 7.35 -13.30
N LEU A 288 -0.50 8.43 -12.57
CA LEU A 288 -0.41 8.44 -11.11
C LEU A 288 -1.43 7.48 -10.48
N PHE A 289 -2.69 7.51 -10.94
CA PHE A 289 -3.71 6.59 -10.45
C PHE A 289 -3.33 5.13 -10.71
N PHE A 290 -2.73 4.83 -11.87
CA PHE A 290 -2.24 3.49 -12.18
C PHE A 290 -1.07 3.06 -11.30
N ASP A 291 -0.12 3.95 -11.01
CA ASP A 291 1.01 3.65 -10.12
C ASP A 291 0.52 3.37 -8.69
N ILE A 292 -0.47 4.13 -8.20
CA ILE A 292 -1.13 3.89 -6.92
C ILE A 292 -1.84 2.52 -6.91
N ILE A 293 -2.67 2.23 -7.92
CA ILE A 293 -3.38 0.95 -8.00
C ILE A 293 -2.38 -0.20 -8.03
N LYS A 294 -1.33 -0.08 -8.85
CA LYS A 294 -0.27 -1.09 -8.95
C LYS A 294 0.44 -1.29 -7.61
N SER A 295 0.74 -0.22 -6.88
CA SER A 295 1.36 -0.28 -5.55
C SER A 295 0.47 -1.03 -4.55
N VAL A 296 -0.82 -0.71 -4.49
CA VAL A 296 -1.78 -1.40 -3.60
C VAL A 296 -1.95 -2.89 -3.96
N LEU A 297 -1.93 -3.20 -5.26
CA LEU A 297 -2.05 -4.57 -5.74
C LEU A 297 -0.73 -5.36 -5.62
N TYR A 298 0.39 -4.68 -5.38
CA TYR A 298 1.71 -5.30 -5.25
C TYR A 298 1.74 -6.35 -4.13
N ASP A 299 0.94 -6.21 -3.06
CA ASP A 299 0.74 -7.23 -2.02
C ASP A 299 0.26 -8.58 -2.58
N SER A 300 -0.60 -8.54 -3.60
CA SER A 300 -1.06 -9.74 -4.30
C SER A 300 0.00 -10.30 -5.26
N LEU A 301 0.99 -9.48 -5.62
CA LEU A 301 2.07 -9.81 -6.56
C LEU A 301 3.30 -10.37 -5.84
N ILE A 302 3.69 -9.89 -4.65
CA ILE A 302 4.92 -10.33 -3.93
C ILE A 302 4.90 -11.82 -3.52
N LYS A 303 3.72 -12.45 -3.36
CA LYS A 303 3.66 -13.92 -3.23
C LYS A 303 4.29 -14.65 -4.43
N PHE A 304 4.58 -13.95 -5.53
CA PHE A 304 5.30 -14.40 -6.70
C PHE A 304 6.51 -13.45 -6.97
N ARG A 305 7.76 -13.95 -7.00
CA ARG A 305 8.99 -13.13 -7.19
C ARG A 305 9.22 -12.63 -8.63
N LEU A 306 9.14 -11.31 -8.87
CA LEU A 306 9.18 -10.62 -10.19
C LEU A 306 10.52 -10.72 -10.94
N ALA A 307 10.49 -11.08 -12.24
CA ALA A 307 11.57 -10.85 -13.20
C ALA A 307 11.03 -10.32 -14.54
N LYS A 308 11.76 -9.40 -15.21
CA LYS A 308 11.36 -8.75 -16.48
C LYS A 308 11.35 -9.73 -17.66
N ASP A 309 10.33 -9.66 -18.52
CA ASP A 309 10.22 -10.39 -19.78
C ASP A 309 10.40 -9.45 -21.01
N PRO A 310 11.19 -9.82 -22.04
CA PRO A 310 11.37 -9.05 -23.28
C PRO A 310 10.32 -9.26 -24.40
N TYR A 311 9.29 -10.10 -24.25
CA TYR A 311 8.33 -10.36 -25.34
C TYR A 311 6.98 -9.66 -25.18
N PHE A 312 6.77 -8.50 -25.85
CA PHE A 312 5.49 -8.29 -26.56
C PHE A 312 5.49 -7.13 -27.58
N LYS A 313 5.16 -7.47 -28.83
CA LYS A 313 4.72 -6.57 -29.91
C LYS A 313 3.31 -7.02 -30.32
N ARG A 314 2.22 -6.61 -29.63
CA ARG A 314 0.84 -6.93 -30.11
C ARG A 314 -0.32 -6.21 -29.39
N PHE A 315 -0.27 -4.90 -29.15
CA PHE A 315 -1.50 -4.12 -28.94
C PHE A 315 -1.37 -2.73 -29.60
N LYS A 316 -2.28 -2.41 -30.53
CA LYS A 316 -2.49 -1.07 -31.10
C LYS A 316 -3.81 -0.52 -30.52
N SER A 317 -3.75 0.05 -29.33
CA SER A 317 -4.83 0.81 -28.67
C SER A 317 -4.18 1.71 -27.61
N PRO A 318 -4.79 2.82 -27.15
CA PRO A 318 -4.15 3.73 -26.22
C PRO A 318 -4.16 3.10 -24.81
N VAL A 319 -3.20 2.21 -24.57
CA VAL A 319 -3.03 1.46 -23.33
C VAL A 319 -1.99 2.21 -22.49
N THR A 320 -2.39 2.74 -21.33
CA THR A 320 -1.57 3.67 -20.52
C THR A 320 -0.71 3.00 -19.44
N SER A 321 -0.75 1.69 -19.24
CA SER A 321 0.38 0.96 -18.60
C SER A 321 0.23 -0.55 -18.81
N TYR A 322 1.35 -1.21 -19.13
CA TYR A 322 1.43 -2.67 -19.30
C TYR A 322 2.70 -3.18 -18.65
N PHE A 323 2.61 -4.29 -17.92
CA PHE A 323 3.75 -4.97 -17.33
C PHE A 323 3.53 -6.49 -17.41
N SER A 324 4.53 -7.19 -17.93
CA SER A 324 4.61 -8.66 -17.91
C SER A 324 5.90 -9.09 -17.22
N ALA A 325 5.78 -10.05 -16.31
CA ALA A 325 6.90 -10.68 -15.62
C ALA A 325 6.69 -12.21 -15.56
N ALA A 326 7.79 -12.95 -15.58
CA ALA A 326 7.84 -14.42 -15.48
C ALA A 326 8.35 -14.86 -14.08
N PHE A 327 7.83 -15.96 -13.52
CA PHE A 327 8.03 -16.34 -12.10
C PHE A 327 8.13 -17.87 -11.86
N SER A 328 9.07 -18.41 -11.09
CA SER A 328 9.10 -19.86 -10.73
C SER A 328 8.33 -20.22 -9.45
N LYS A 329 7.64 -21.38 -9.44
CA LYS A 329 6.69 -21.85 -8.41
C LYS A 329 7.29 -22.25 -7.04
N ASN A 330 6.51 -22.03 -5.98
CA ASN A 330 6.23 -23.01 -4.91
C ASN A 330 4.74 -22.88 -4.51
N GLU A 331 4.01 -24.01 -4.49
CA GLU A 331 2.57 -24.19 -4.17
C GLU A 331 1.49 -24.05 -5.27
N LYS A 332 0.38 -24.78 -5.08
CA LYS A 332 -0.71 -25.09 -6.04
C LYS A 332 -1.31 -23.82 -6.67
N SER A 333 -1.44 -23.84 -8.00
CA SER A 333 -1.91 -22.74 -8.83
C SER A 333 -3.38 -22.40 -8.54
N SER A 334 -3.63 -21.13 -8.24
CA SER A 334 -4.96 -20.53 -8.24
C SER A 334 -4.93 -19.30 -9.15
N PHE A 335 -5.94 -19.15 -10.02
CA PHE A 335 -6.08 -17.97 -10.85
C PHE A 335 -6.61 -16.83 -9.98
N LEU A 336 -5.78 -15.81 -9.73
CA LEU A 336 -6.27 -14.57 -9.16
C LEU A 336 -6.78 -13.67 -10.29
N LYS A 337 -8.10 -13.55 -10.39
CA LYS A 337 -8.75 -12.61 -11.31
C LYS A 337 -9.23 -11.41 -10.49
N ILE A 338 -8.59 -10.26 -10.66
CA ILE A 338 -9.08 -9.00 -10.09
C ILE A 338 -9.77 -8.22 -11.20
N THR A 339 -11.06 -7.96 -11.00
CA THR A 339 -11.85 -7.15 -11.92
C THR A 339 -12.66 -6.13 -11.16
N GLY A 340 -12.69 -4.91 -11.67
CA GLY A 340 -13.62 -3.92 -11.16
C GLY A 340 -13.41 -2.53 -11.73
N ASN A 341 -14.35 -1.66 -11.36
CA ASN A 341 -14.33 -0.24 -11.69
C ASN A 341 -14.07 0.58 -10.43
N ILE A 342 -13.15 1.52 -10.53
CA ILE A 342 -12.89 2.51 -9.48
C ILE A 342 -13.40 3.85 -10.01
N GLY A 343 -14.37 4.44 -9.31
CA GLY A 343 -14.89 5.77 -9.58
C GLY A 343 -14.25 6.77 -8.62
N LEU A 344 -13.56 7.78 -9.14
CA LEU A 344 -13.00 8.87 -8.33
C LEU A 344 -13.74 10.16 -8.64
N THR A 345 -14.13 10.91 -7.62
CA THR A 345 -14.70 12.25 -7.75
C THR A 345 -13.65 13.30 -7.40
N VAL A 346 -13.24 14.09 -8.39
CA VAL A 346 -12.27 15.19 -8.22
C VAL A 346 -13.00 16.52 -8.19
N ASP A 347 -12.70 17.39 -7.23
CA ASP A 347 -13.25 18.74 -7.16
C ASP A 347 -12.46 19.75 -8.02
N THR A 348 -12.93 21.01 -8.03
CA THR A 348 -12.30 22.09 -8.80
C THR A 348 -10.91 22.49 -8.31
N SER A 349 -10.56 22.12 -7.08
CA SER A 349 -9.27 22.43 -6.47
C SER A 349 -8.24 21.31 -6.73
N GLY A 350 -8.62 20.26 -7.47
CA GLY A 350 -7.73 19.16 -7.82
C GLY A 350 -7.59 18.13 -6.70
N TYR A 351 -8.54 18.07 -5.76
CA TYR A 351 -8.57 17.07 -4.69
C TYR A 351 -9.59 15.97 -4.99
N ILE A 352 -9.27 14.74 -4.60
CA ILE A 352 -10.22 13.62 -4.64
C ILE A 352 -11.11 13.72 -3.40
N VAL A 353 -12.40 14.01 -3.60
CA VAL A 353 -13.38 14.16 -2.52
C VAL A 353 -14.20 12.90 -2.25
N ASN A 354 -14.19 11.94 -3.19
CA ASN A 354 -14.88 10.67 -3.04
C ASN A 354 -14.27 9.58 -3.93
N SER A 355 -14.35 8.33 -3.48
CA SER A 355 -13.89 7.13 -4.18
C SER A 355 -14.92 6.01 -4.02
N VAL A 356 -15.22 5.29 -5.11
CA VAL A 356 -16.19 4.19 -5.12
C VAL A 356 -15.59 2.99 -5.84
N TYR A 357 -15.76 1.80 -5.28
CA TYR A 357 -15.13 0.57 -5.77
C TYR A 357 -16.18 -0.49 -6.13
N TYR A 358 -16.38 -0.70 -7.43
CA TYR A 358 -17.18 -1.81 -7.96
C TYR A 358 -16.24 -2.94 -8.39
N SER A 359 -15.65 -3.62 -7.42
CA SER A 359 -14.57 -4.59 -7.65
C SER A 359 -14.63 -5.75 -6.66
N ASN A 360 -13.81 -6.78 -6.92
CA ASN A 360 -13.53 -7.84 -5.94
C ASN A 360 -12.27 -7.56 -5.09
N LEU A 361 -11.88 -6.28 -4.95
CA LEU A 361 -10.79 -5.89 -4.06
C LEU A 361 -11.13 -6.20 -2.60
N THR A 362 -10.12 -6.58 -1.83
CA THR A 362 -10.26 -6.77 -0.39
C THR A 362 -10.47 -5.43 0.32
N LYS A 363 -11.13 -5.45 1.49
CA LYS A 363 -11.30 -4.24 2.32
C LYS A 363 -9.98 -3.53 2.63
N ARG A 364 -8.91 -4.30 2.85
CA ARG A 364 -7.56 -3.77 3.08
C ARG A 364 -7.02 -3.00 1.87
N GLN A 365 -7.20 -3.56 0.67
CA GLN A 365 -6.81 -2.88 -0.57
C GLN A 365 -7.61 -1.60 -0.79
N ILE A 366 -8.92 -1.63 -0.55
CA ILE A 366 -9.79 -0.44 -0.64
C ILE A 366 -9.31 0.64 0.34
N ASN A 367 -9.11 0.30 1.62
CA ASN A 367 -8.65 1.27 2.62
C ASN A 367 -7.29 1.90 2.26
N LYS A 368 -6.34 1.11 1.75
CA LYS A 368 -5.05 1.63 1.28
C LYS A 368 -5.19 2.53 0.07
N MET A 369 -6.08 2.17 -0.85
CA MET A 369 -6.36 2.96 -2.04
C MET A 369 -6.99 4.30 -1.67
N ASP A 370 -7.99 4.29 -0.79
CA ASP A 370 -8.61 5.50 -0.25
C ASP A 370 -7.59 6.40 0.43
N TYR A 371 -6.72 5.80 1.26
CA TYR A 371 -5.61 6.51 1.87
C TYR A 371 -4.69 7.15 0.82
N TYR A 372 -4.19 6.41 -0.18
CA TYR A 372 -3.32 7.01 -1.18
C TYR A 372 -4.01 8.10 -2.00
N PHE A 373 -5.26 7.88 -2.44
CA PHE A 373 -6.01 8.88 -3.20
C PHE A 373 -6.31 10.15 -2.39
N SER A 374 -6.58 10.03 -1.08
CA SER A 374 -6.83 11.19 -0.23
C SER A 374 -5.59 12.07 -0.01
N HIS A 375 -4.39 11.55 -0.27
CA HIS A 375 -3.14 12.29 -0.12
C HIS A 375 -2.67 12.94 -1.42
N ILE A 376 -3.40 12.78 -2.53
CA ILE A 376 -3.03 13.44 -3.79
C ILE A 376 -3.42 14.92 -3.73
N ILE A 377 -2.48 15.76 -4.15
CA ILE A 377 -2.70 17.20 -4.35
C ILE A 377 -2.31 17.60 -5.78
N ASN A 378 -2.83 18.75 -6.23
CA ASN A 378 -2.49 19.40 -7.49
C ASN A 378 -2.72 18.51 -8.74
N LEU A 379 -3.83 17.76 -8.77
CA LEU A 379 -4.26 17.06 -9.99
C LEU A 379 -4.52 18.07 -11.11
N TYR A 380 -4.16 17.69 -12.35
CA TYR A 380 -4.49 18.52 -13.50
C TYR A 380 -6.02 18.52 -13.69
N PRO A 381 -6.68 19.68 -13.72
CA PRO A 381 -8.12 19.72 -13.91
C PRO A 381 -8.44 19.20 -15.32
N TYR A 382 -9.37 18.25 -15.44
CA TYR A 382 -9.74 17.71 -16.75
C TYR A 382 -10.36 18.79 -17.67
N TYR A 383 -10.90 19.89 -17.10
CA TYR A 383 -11.46 21.02 -17.85
C TYR A 383 -11.26 22.34 -17.09
N MET A 384 -10.59 23.33 -17.70
CA MET A 384 -10.15 24.57 -17.02
C MET A 384 -11.23 25.65 -16.78
N ASN A 385 -12.50 25.46 -17.22
CA ASN A 385 -13.44 26.58 -17.39
C ASN A 385 -14.81 26.45 -16.68
N ALA A 386 -14.92 25.74 -15.56
CA ALA A 386 -16.20 25.67 -14.84
C ALA A 386 -16.07 25.93 -13.33
N GLU A 387 -16.96 26.80 -12.82
CA GLU A 387 -16.94 27.32 -11.45
C GLU A 387 -17.19 26.24 -10.37
N LYS A 388 -17.77 25.09 -10.74
CA LYS A 388 -17.86 23.85 -9.96
C LYS A 388 -17.93 22.66 -10.91
N VAL A 389 -16.92 21.79 -10.92
CA VAL A 389 -16.99 20.50 -11.58
C VAL A 389 -16.53 19.40 -10.65
N MET A 390 -17.39 18.42 -10.46
CA MET A 390 -17.03 17.12 -9.91
C MET A 390 -16.78 16.19 -11.10
N HIS A 391 -15.54 15.72 -11.25
CA HIS A 391 -15.16 14.80 -12.32
C HIS A 391 -15.18 13.38 -11.85
N ASN A 392 -15.86 12.50 -12.59
CA ASN A 392 -15.82 11.05 -12.36
C ASN A 392 -14.76 10.43 -13.26
N VAL A 393 -13.74 9.80 -12.66
CA VAL A 393 -12.75 9.00 -13.38
C VAL A 393 -13.09 7.53 -13.18
N ASN A 394 -13.41 6.81 -14.25
CA ASN A 394 -13.73 5.38 -14.20
C ASN A 394 -12.54 4.53 -14.63
N LEU A 395 -11.86 3.91 -13.68
CA LEU A 395 -10.72 3.04 -13.97
C LEU A 395 -11.18 1.59 -13.98
N LYS A 396 -11.02 0.92 -15.13
CA LYS A 396 -11.25 -0.52 -15.21
C LYS A 396 -9.96 -1.27 -14.97
N LEU A 397 -9.98 -2.18 -14.01
CA LEU A 397 -8.88 -3.08 -13.69
C LEU A 397 -9.20 -4.48 -14.21
N ASN A 398 -8.32 -5.06 -15.01
CA ASN A 398 -8.31 -6.49 -15.32
C ASN A 398 -6.93 -7.05 -15.01
N MET A 399 -6.82 -7.93 -14.01
CA MET A 399 -5.59 -8.66 -13.71
C MET A 399 -5.82 -10.16 -13.90
N LEU A 400 -4.93 -10.79 -14.66
CA LEU A 400 -4.89 -12.22 -14.88
C LEU A 400 -3.49 -12.73 -14.54
N ILE A 401 -3.42 -13.66 -13.59
CA ILE A 401 -2.22 -14.46 -13.30
C ILE A 401 -2.41 -15.82 -13.96
N ASP A 402 -1.68 -16.09 -15.03
CA ASP A 402 -1.72 -17.35 -15.78
C ASP A 402 -0.47 -18.20 -15.51
N THR A 403 -0.56 -19.52 -15.67
CA THR A 403 0.57 -20.45 -15.52
C THR A 403 1.01 -20.94 -16.90
N LEU A 404 2.27 -20.74 -17.28
CA LEU A 404 2.83 -21.30 -18.51
C LEU A 404 3.43 -22.70 -18.30
N LYS A 405 3.60 -23.42 -19.42
CA LYS A 405 4.43 -24.64 -19.45
C LYS A 405 5.88 -24.28 -19.11
N ASN A 406 6.50 -25.11 -18.25
CA ASN A 406 7.81 -24.94 -17.59
C ASN A 406 7.80 -24.14 -16.28
N ASP A 407 6.76 -24.31 -15.46
CA ASP A 407 6.73 -23.85 -14.06
C ASP A 407 6.90 -22.33 -13.86
N SER A 408 6.63 -21.55 -14.91
CA SER A 408 6.60 -20.09 -14.87
C SER A 408 5.16 -19.52 -14.81
N PHE A 409 4.89 -18.52 -13.96
CA PHE A 409 3.64 -17.76 -14.02
C PHE A 409 3.82 -16.50 -14.87
N HIS A 410 2.74 -16.01 -15.47
CA HIS A 410 2.64 -14.73 -16.17
C HIS A 410 1.60 -13.88 -15.49
N VAL A 411 2.01 -12.72 -14.97
CA VAL A 411 1.07 -11.68 -14.53
C VAL A 411 0.86 -10.75 -15.71
N SER A 412 -0.40 -10.59 -16.12
CA SER A 412 -0.82 -9.55 -17.04
C SER A 412 -1.88 -8.71 -16.36
N TYR A 413 -1.76 -7.39 -16.44
CA TYR A 413 -2.83 -6.50 -16.05
C TYR A 413 -3.06 -5.43 -17.11
N LEU A 414 -4.31 -5.00 -17.22
CA LEU A 414 -4.74 -3.88 -18.02
C LEU A 414 -5.53 -2.95 -17.10
N ILE A 415 -5.07 -1.70 -17.00
CA ILE A 415 -5.83 -0.63 -16.36
C ILE A 415 -6.03 0.47 -17.39
N TYR A 416 -7.26 0.92 -17.55
CA TYR A 416 -7.59 2.00 -18.47
C TYR A 416 -8.75 2.83 -17.94
N ASN A 417 -8.80 4.08 -18.37
CA ASN A 417 -9.92 4.98 -18.11
C ASN A 417 -11.05 4.67 -19.12
N GLU A 418 -12.20 4.18 -18.64
CA GLU A 418 -13.34 3.80 -19.50
C GLU A 418 -13.88 4.99 -20.30
N ASP A 419 -13.76 6.20 -19.77
CA ASP A 419 -14.30 7.41 -20.41
C ASP A 419 -13.43 7.81 -21.63
N LEU A 420 -12.10 7.66 -21.53
CA LEU A 420 -11.18 7.84 -22.66
C LEU A 420 -11.31 6.74 -23.73
N VAL A 421 -11.64 5.51 -23.33
CA VAL A 421 -11.84 4.40 -24.29
C VAL A 421 -13.10 4.61 -25.14
N LYS A 422 -14.13 5.26 -24.60
CA LYS A 422 -15.32 5.65 -25.37
C LYS A 422 -15.05 6.80 -26.35
N GLU A 423 -14.03 7.63 -26.13
CA GLU A 423 -13.75 8.85 -26.89
C GLU A 423 -13.09 8.60 -28.26
N ASN A 424 -12.45 7.45 -28.50
CA ASN A 424 -11.56 7.19 -29.64
C ASN A 424 -12.23 6.84 -31.00
N ASP A 425 -13.53 7.06 -31.19
CA ASP A 425 -14.15 7.03 -32.53
C ASP A 425 -15.22 8.14 -32.67
N PRO A 426 -14.82 9.39 -32.95
CA PRO A 426 -15.73 10.54 -33.02
C PRO A 426 -16.85 10.36 -34.06
N ALA A 427 -16.60 9.60 -35.13
CA ALA A 427 -17.54 9.36 -36.22
C ALA A 427 -18.72 8.46 -35.83
N LYS A 428 -18.62 7.75 -34.70
CA LYS A 428 -19.69 6.88 -34.20
C LYS A 428 -20.73 7.60 -33.35
N TYR A 429 -20.41 8.82 -32.88
CA TYR A 429 -21.22 9.53 -31.89
C TYR A 429 -21.97 10.71 -32.44
N ILE A 430 -21.87 10.97 -33.74
CA ILE A 430 -22.59 12.04 -34.42
C ILE A 430 -23.43 11.35 -35.49
N ASP A 431 -24.75 11.47 -35.40
CA ASP A 431 -25.59 10.98 -36.48
C ASP A 431 -25.46 11.87 -37.74
N THR A 432 -26.07 11.45 -38.85
CA THR A 432 -26.03 12.21 -40.11
C THR A 432 -26.63 13.62 -40.01
N SER A 433 -27.34 13.94 -38.92
CA SER A 433 -27.94 15.25 -38.65
C SER A 433 -27.13 16.12 -37.69
N GLY A 434 -25.95 15.67 -37.27
CA GLY A 434 -25.06 16.42 -36.40
C GLY A 434 -25.42 16.31 -34.92
N VAL A 435 -26.27 15.34 -34.53
CA VAL A 435 -26.66 15.13 -33.13
C VAL A 435 -25.70 14.19 -32.45
N TYR A 436 -25.16 14.64 -31.31
CA TYR A 436 -24.23 13.86 -30.52
C TYR A 436 -24.98 12.88 -29.62
N SER A 437 -24.53 11.62 -29.59
CA SER A 437 -25.03 10.58 -28.67
C SER A 437 -24.24 10.50 -27.36
N VAL A 438 -23.05 11.11 -27.32
CA VAL A 438 -22.17 11.23 -26.13
C VAL A 438 -21.50 12.61 -26.16
N VAL A 439 -21.42 13.29 -25.01
CA VAL A 439 -20.86 14.65 -24.87
C VAL A 439 -20.08 14.77 -23.56
N GLN A 440 -19.17 15.76 -23.46
CA GLN A 440 -18.37 15.99 -22.25
C GLN A 440 -19.20 16.66 -21.14
N VAL A 441 -20.15 17.52 -21.52
CA VAL A 441 -21.15 18.09 -20.62
C VAL A 441 -22.51 17.94 -21.27
N GLU A 442 -23.44 17.25 -20.60
CA GLU A 442 -24.81 17.11 -21.09
C GLU A 442 -25.59 18.43 -21.02
N ALA A 443 -26.61 18.55 -21.87
CA ALA A 443 -27.52 19.69 -21.82
C ALA A 443 -28.25 19.73 -20.46
N LYS A 444 -28.31 20.92 -19.86
CA LYS A 444 -28.81 21.12 -18.49
C LYS A 444 -29.95 22.13 -18.44
N PHE A 445 -30.97 21.84 -17.65
CA PHE A 445 -32.03 22.80 -17.35
C PHE A 445 -31.44 23.97 -16.53
N PRO A 446 -31.64 25.24 -16.92
CA PRO A 446 -30.98 26.39 -16.29
C PRO A 446 -31.48 26.71 -14.88
N GLY A 447 -32.56 26.07 -14.41
CA GLY A 447 -33.19 26.36 -13.13
C GLY A 447 -33.38 25.13 -12.23
N ASN A 448 -34.23 25.27 -11.22
CA ASN A 448 -34.61 24.16 -10.36
C ASN A 448 -35.66 23.28 -11.06
N TRP A 449 -35.23 22.12 -11.54
CA TRP A 449 -36.07 21.13 -12.23
C TRP A 449 -37.33 20.75 -11.43
N LEU A 450 -37.17 20.42 -10.14
CA LEU A 450 -38.27 19.98 -9.29
C LEU A 450 -39.32 21.10 -9.13
N MET A 451 -38.88 22.34 -8.96
CA MET A 451 -39.78 23.49 -8.86
C MET A 451 -40.51 23.78 -10.17
N TYR A 452 -39.85 23.60 -11.31
CA TYR A 452 -40.49 23.75 -12.62
C TYR A 452 -41.57 22.68 -12.83
N ILE A 453 -41.25 21.42 -12.57
CA ILE A 453 -42.21 20.31 -12.69
C ILE A 453 -43.41 20.52 -11.76
N THR A 454 -43.17 20.86 -10.49
CA THR A 454 -44.25 21.09 -9.50
C THR A 454 -45.23 22.19 -9.94
N ARG A 455 -44.75 23.22 -10.65
CA ARG A 455 -45.57 24.35 -11.09
C ARG A 455 -46.32 24.11 -12.40
N ASN A 456 -45.75 23.31 -13.30
CA ASN A 456 -46.24 23.20 -14.67
C ASN A 456 -46.92 21.86 -14.98
N LEU A 457 -46.64 20.82 -14.20
CA LEU A 457 -47.20 19.48 -14.33
C LEU A 457 -48.55 19.40 -13.63
N ASN A 458 -49.58 18.98 -14.36
CA ASN A 458 -50.84 18.56 -13.78
C ASN A 458 -50.70 17.12 -13.28
N SER A 459 -50.29 16.97 -12.01
CA SER A 459 -50.08 15.66 -11.38
C SER A 459 -51.38 14.84 -11.21
N MET A 460 -52.55 15.47 -11.31
CA MET A 460 -53.86 14.82 -11.15
C MET A 460 -54.34 14.13 -12.43
N VAL A 461 -53.69 14.34 -13.58
CA VAL A 461 -54.07 13.71 -14.87
C VAL A 461 -54.31 12.20 -14.76
N PRO A 462 -53.41 11.37 -14.20
CA PRO A 462 -53.67 9.95 -14.06
C PRO A 462 -54.90 9.67 -13.17
N ALA A 463 -55.03 10.34 -12.02
CA ALA A 463 -56.17 10.12 -11.10
C ALA A 463 -57.52 10.50 -11.75
N ASN A 464 -57.58 11.64 -12.44
CA ASN A 464 -58.77 12.10 -13.15
C ASN A 464 -59.16 11.16 -14.30
N ASN A 465 -58.19 10.47 -14.88
CA ASN A 465 -58.39 9.46 -15.92
C ASN A 465 -58.59 8.04 -15.38
N GLY A 466 -58.83 7.89 -14.07
CA GLY A 466 -59.17 6.60 -13.45
C GLY A 466 -57.97 5.69 -13.21
N ALA A 467 -56.75 6.22 -13.12
CA ALA A 467 -55.57 5.44 -12.78
C ALA A 467 -55.68 4.83 -11.37
N PRO A 468 -55.41 3.52 -11.21
CA PRO A 468 -55.23 2.91 -9.91
C PRO A 468 -54.14 3.60 -9.07
N LYS A 469 -54.13 3.32 -7.76
CA LYS A 469 -53.04 3.77 -6.91
C LYS A 469 -51.72 3.18 -7.38
N GLY A 470 -50.71 4.03 -7.51
CA GLY A 470 -49.42 3.60 -8.03
C GLY A 470 -48.53 4.74 -8.48
N LYS A 471 -47.37 4.37 -9.03
CA LYS A 471 -46.41 5.28 -9.64
C LYS A 471 -46.40 5.06 -11.15
N TYR A 472 -46.52 6.15 -11.90
CA TYR A 472 -46.54 6.17 -13.35
C TYR A 472 -45.36 7.00 -13.83
N SER A 473 -44.35 6.35 -14.39
CA SER A 473 -43.11 7.01 -14.83
C SER A 473 -43.11 7.20 -16.34
N VAL A 474 -42.89 8.42 -16.80
CA VAL A 474 -42.75 8.77 -18.22
C VAL A 474 -41.35 9.32 -18.46
N THR A 475 -40.60 8.66 -19.33
CA THR A 475 -39.32 9.14 -19.86
C THR A 475 -39.59 9.94 -21.13
N VAL A 476 -39.22 11.21 -21.15
CA VAL A 476 -39.34 12.10 -22.31
C VAL A 476 -37.96 12.35 -22.92
N SER A 477 -37.86 12.13 -24.22
CA SER A 477 -36.68 12.36 -25.06
C SER A 477 -36.89 13.61 -25.89
N PHE A 478 -35.87 14.47 -25.98
CA PHE A 478 -35.94 15.72 -26.72
C PHE A 478 -34.55 16.15 -27.19
N LEU A 479 -34.50 16.91 -28.27
CA LEU A 479 -33.27 17.46 -28.81
C LEU A 479 -33.01 18.84 -28.20
N VAL A 480 -31.79 19.09 -27.74
CA VAL A 480 -31.30 20.42 -27.38
C VAL A 480 -30.30 20.87 -28.42
N ASP A 481 -30.53 22.02 -29.05
CA ASP A 481 -29.61 22.60 -30.05
C ASP A 481 -28.43 23.37 -29.43
N GLU A 482 -27.49 23.83 -30.25
CA GLU A 482 -26.28 24.55 -29.82
C GLU A 482 -26.56 25.89 -29.11
N THR A 483 -27.79 26.40 -29.23
CA THR A 483 -28.26 27.64 -28.60
C THR A 483 -29.22 27.38 -27.43
N GLY A 484 -29.45 26.10 -27.10
CA GLY A 484 -30.29 25.68 -25.99
C GLY A 484 -31.78 25.54 -26.32
N ASN A 485 -32.23 25.69 -27.57
CA ASN A 485 -33.65 25.47 -27.86
C ASN A 485 -33.97 23.97 -27.83
N ILE A 486 -35.18 23.65 -27.37
CA ILE A 486 -35.68 22.28 -27.35
C ILE A 486 -36.56 22.01 -28.57
N SER A 487 -36.37 20.86 -29.20
CA SER A 487 -37.22 20.34 -30.26
C SER A 487 -37.41 18.82 -30.12
N GLU A 488 -38.21 18.22 -31.01
CA GLU A 488 -38.41 16.76 -31.09
C GLU A 488 -38.83 16.06 -29.78
N VAL A 489 -39.59 16.77 -28.94
CA VAL A 489 -40.06 16.26 -27.65
C VAL A 489 -41.03 15.09 -27.86
N LYS A 490 -40.66 13.90 -27.37
CA LYS A 490 -41.42 12.66 -27.47
C LYS A 490 -41.30 11.82 -26.19
N ALA A 491 -42.41 11.23 -25.73
CA ALA A 491 -42.37 10.21 -24.69
C ALA A 491 -41.82 8.88 -25.24
N GLU A 492 -40.84 8.28 -24.57
CA GLU A 492 -40.26 6.98 -24.94
C GLU A 492 -41.10 5.81 -24.45
N ASN A 493 -41.91 6.04 -23.42
CA ASN A 493 -42.85 5.09 -22.87
C ASN A 493 -44.14 5.80 -22.46
N ASP A 494 -45.23 5.03 -22.42
CA ASP A 494 -46.54 5.50 -22.00
C ASP A 494 -47.12 4.51 -20.98
N PRO A 495 -47.13 4.85 -19.68
CA PRO A 495 -47.74 4.01 -18.65
C PRO A 495 -49.28 4.19 -18.58
N GLY A 496 -49.87 4.97 -19.50
CA GLY A 496 -51.30 5.18 -19.67
C GLY A 496 -51.87 6.39 -18.92
N TYR A 497 -53.19 6.50 -18.94
CA TYR A 497 -53.97 7.48 -18.17
C TYR A 497 -53.63 8.96 -18.47
N GLY A 498 -53.16 9.27 -19.67
CA GLY A 498 -52.84 10.64 -20.11
C GLY A 498 -51.49 11.18 -19.60
N THR A 499 -50.69 10.34 -18.95
CA THR A 499 -49.43 10.76 -18.32
C THR A 499 -48.36 11.11 -19.36
N ALA A 500 -48.31 10.39 -20.49
CA ALA A 500 -47.36 10.66 -21.57
C ALA A 500 -47.64 12.00 -22.27
N GLU A 501 -48.91 12.27 -22.57
CA GLU A 501 -49.36 13.52 -23.19
C GLU A 501 -49.05 14.71 -22.29
N GLU A 502 -49.32 14.57 -21.00
CA GLU A 502 -49.06 15.62 -20.02
C GLU A 502 -47.56 15.88 -19.84
N ALA A 503 -46.74 14.83 -19.74
CA ALA A 503 -45.29 14.95 -19.69
C ALA A 503 -44.74 15.66 -20.93
N VAL A 504 -45.17 15.27 -22.13
CA VAL A 504 -44.75 15.93 -23.39
C VAL A 504 -45.21 17.39 -23.44
N ARG A 505 -46.44 17.70 -22.99
CA ARG A 505 -46.97 19.07 -22.95
C ARG A 505 -46.12 19.99 -22.08
N VAL A 506 -45.68 19.50 -20.92
CA VAL A 506 -44.81 20.25 -19.99
C VAL A 506 -43.44 20.47 -20.62
N MET A 507 -42.84 19.42 -21.18
CA MET A 507 -41.52 19.49 -21.80
C MET A 507 -41.47 20.44 -23.01
N LYS A 508 -42.56 20.53 -23.80
CA LYS A 508 -42.67 21.48 -24.93
C LYS A 508 -42.71 22.95 -24.53
N LYS A 509 -43.09 23.27 -23.28
CA LYS A 509 -43.18 24.65 -22.77
C LYS A 509 -41.93 25.06 -21.99
N MET A 510 -40.83 24.33 -22.14
CA MET A 510 -39.61 24.62 -21.40
C MET A 510 -38.89 25.88 -21.90
N PRO A 511 -38.25 26.64 -21.00
CA PRO A 511 -37.30 27.67 -21.37
C PRO A 511 -36.09 27.06 -22.09
N LYS A 512 -35.23 27.92 -22.65
CA LYS A 512 -33.96 27.49 -23.24
C LYS A 512 -33.11 26.74 -22.22
N TRP A 513 -32.52 25.63 -22.66
CA TRP A 513 -31.57 24.83 -21.89
C TRP A 513 -30.16 25.38 -22.04
N MET A 514 -29.29 25.04 -21.10
CA MET A 514 -27.86 25.12 -21.37
C MET A 514 -27.50 24.01 -22.36
N PRO A 515 -26.90 24.33 -23.52
CA PRO A 515 -26.57 23.33 -24.54
C PRO A 515 -25.51 22.35 -24.02
N ALA A 516 -25.43 21.20 -24.65
CA ALA A 516 -24.36 20.26 -24.38
C ALA A 516 -23.02 20.80 -24.91
N ILE A 517 -21.92 20.44 -24.24
CA ILE A 517 -20.58 20.87 -24.62
C ILE A 517 -19.73 19.66 -25.02
N ARG A 518 -19.02 19.80 -26.14
CA ARG A 518 -17.97 18.88 -26.56
C ARG A 518 -16.84 19.65 -27.22
N ASP A 519 -15.60 19.33 -26.84
CA ASP A 519 -14.36 19.99 -27.28
C ASP A 519 -14.41 21.52 -27.11
N GLY A 520 -15.05 21.97 -26.02
CA GLY A 520 -15.24 23.39 -25.71
C GLY A 520 -16.27 24.11 -26.58
N LYS A 521 -17.04 23.40 -27.43
CA LYS A 521 -18.08 23.97 -28.29
C LYS A 521 -19.47 23.46 -27.89
N ASN A 522 -20.48 24.31 -28.06
CA ASN A 522 -21.87 23.90 -27.92
C ASN A 522 -22.25 22.98 -29.06
N VAL A 523 -22.93 21.88 -28.76
CA VAL A 523 -23.32 20.85 -29.73
C VAL A 523 -24.77 20.42 -29.54
N LYS A 524 -25.38 19.89 -30.61
CA LYS A 524 -26.71 19.28 -30.55
C LYS A 524 -26.65 17.96 -29.77
N TYR A 525 -27.55 17.78 -28.81
CA TYR A 525 -27.56 16.59 -27.96
C TYR A 525 -28.98 16.15 -27.63
N ARG A 526 -29.24 14.84 -27.69
CA ARG A 526 -30.53 14.27 -27.33
C ARG A 526 -30.57 13.96 -25.84
N GLN A 527 -31.34 14.72 -25.10
CA GLN A 527 -31.49 14.59 -23.66
C GLN A 527 -32.73 13.78 -23.29
N LYS A 528 -32.68 13.08 -22.15
CA LYS A 528 -33.81 12.33 -21.59
C LYS A 528 -34.11 12.80 -20.18
N GLN A 529 -35.39 12.93 -19.84
CA GLN A 529 -35.83 13.24 -18.49
C GLN A 529 -37.01 12.36 -18.07
N THR A 530 -36.98 11.87 -16.83
CA THR A 530 -38.06 11.05 -16.30
C THR A 530 -38.95 11.88 -15.39
N ILE A 531 -40.25 11.89 -15.66
CA ILE A 531 -41.29 12.50 -14.84
C ILE A 531 -42.11 11.37 -14.20
N VAL A 532 -42.29 11.44 -12.88
CA VAL A 532 -43.04 10.42 -12.13
C VAL A 532 -44.31 11.05 -11.58
N PHE A 533 -45.45 10.47 -11.96
CA PHE A 533 -46.75 10.77 -11.36
C PHE A 533 -47.04 9.77 -10.25
N VAL A 534 -47.61 10.22 -9.14
CA VAL A 534 -47.97 9.38 -8.01
C VAL A 534 -49.45 9.55 -7.74
N VAL A 535 -50.20 8.45 -7.82
CA VAL A 535 -51.61 8.41 -7.41
C VAL A 535 -51.64 7.80 -6.01
N SER A 536 -51.74 8.65 -5.01
CA SER A 536 -51.98 8.28 -3.61
C SER A 536 -53.47 8.37 -3.29
N ASN A 537 -53.85 7.73 -2.18
CA ASN A 537 -55.19 7.83 -1.59
C ASN A 537 -55.60 9.27 -1.33
#